data_AF-A0AAI9HIA7-F1
#
_entry.id   AF-A0AAI9HIA7-F1
#
_cell.length_a   1.000
_cell.length_b   1.000
_cell.length_c   1.000
_cell.angle_alpha   90.00
_cell.angle_beta   90.00
_cell.angle_gamma   90.00
#
_symmetry.space_group_name_H-M   'P 1'
#
loop_
_entity.id
_entity.type
_entity.pdbx_description
1 polymer ?
#
loop_
_entity_poly.entity_id
_entity_poly.type
_entity_poly.pdbx_seq_one_letter_code
_entity_poly.pdbx_strand_id
1 'polypeptide(L)'
;MNASALPSAHAPTAGSRPALSTLAGQAGNVPLTRVALAYIEHRFKLYLRFGEPARTLQLDRWRRCAVFLPNAMLCRIRWQANDYGTIRWQLMVMQTATPFDAVQRIPGVQPGARLLLHAEGDASVRAVLERIDGIEALGIASAATSPAYWRTLANRLAARSPLPEYSIERHAAWLAGRTLP
;
A
#
# COMPACT_ATOMS: atom_id res chain seq x y z
N MET A 1 41.97 53.63 35.30
CA MET A 1 41.90 52.15 35.22
C MET A 1 40.55 51.83 34.62
N ASN A 2 40.51 51.71 33.29
CA ASN A 2 39.29 51.79 32.51
C ASN A 2 38.89 50.40 32.00
N ALA A 3 37.58 50.20 32.03
CA ALA A 3 36.87 48.98 31.74
C ALA A 3 36.74 48.68 30.24
N SER A 4 36.34 47.42 30.00
CA SER A 4 35.54 46.93 28.87
C SER A 4 36.29 46.46 27.61
N ALA A 5 36.26 45.13 27.48
CA ALA A 5 36.52 44.34 26.29
C ALA A 5 35.42 44.51 25.22
N LEU A 6 35.78 44.26 23.95
CA LEU A 6 35.01 43.57 22.89
C LEU A 6 35.90 43.47 21.63
N PRO A 7 36.05 42.28 21.01
CA PRO A 7 35.97 42.21 19.56
C PRO A 7 34.75 41.39 19.14
N SER A 8 33.96 41.97 18.24
CA SER A 8 32.72 41.42 17.70
C SER A 8 32.94 40.08 17.01
N ALA A 9 32.12 39.11 17.42
CA ALA A 9 32.08 37.76 16.93
C ALA A 9 31.77 37.67 15.42
N HIS A 10 32.45 36.73 14.78
CA HIS A 10 32.13 36.18 13.46
C HIS A 10 30.62 35.94 13.30
N ALA A 11 30.09 36.38 12.16
CA ALA A 11 28.78 35.99 11.68
C ALA A 11 28.69 34.45 11.64
N PRO A 12 27.64 33.83 12.22
CA PRO A 12 27.41 32.42 12.01
C PRO A 12 27.00 32.24 10.55
N THR A 13 27.87 31.63 9.75
CA THR A 13 27.49 30.99 8.51
C THR A 13 26.32 30.06 8.84
N ALA A 14 25.13 30.46 8.41
CA ALA A 14 23.93 29.64 8.49
C ALA A 14 24.29 28.27 7.90
N GLY A 15 24.36 27.28 8.80
CA GLY A 15 24.73 25.91 8.46
C GLY A 15 23.88 25.49 7.28
N SER A 16 24.54 25.18 6.17
CA SER A 16 23.93 24.69 4.95
C SER A 16 23.11 23.45 5.34
N ARG A 17 21.80 23.65 5.49
CA ARG A 17 20.87 22.59 5.85
C ARG A 17 21.04 21.53 4.77
N PRO A 18 21.44 20.28 5.09
CA PRO A 18 21.76 19.32 4.06
C PRO A 18 20.53 19.20 3.15
N ALA A 19 20.77 19.38 1.85
CA ALA A 19 19.73 19.29 0.84
C ALA A 19 19.02 17.95 1.04
N LEU A 20 17.68 17.93 0.87
CA LEU A 20 16.88 16.71 0.92
C LEU A 20 17.45 15.58 0.04
N SER A 21 18.24 15.92 -0.98
CA SER A 21 19.02 15.01 -1.82
C SER A 21 20.07 14.19 -1.06
N THR A 22 20.72 14.74 -0.03
CA THR A 22 21.71 14.03 0.80
C THR A 22 21.00 13.06 1.77
N LEU A 23 19.84 13.45 2.31
CA LEU A 23 18.95 12.52 3.03
C LEU A 23 18.37 11.45 2.10
N ALA A 24 18.10 11.77 0.82
CA ALA A 24 17.67 10.80 -0.17
C ALA A 24 18.79 9.82 -0.56
N GLY A 25 20.06 10.24 -0.50
CA GLY A 25 21.23 9.37 -0.66
C GLY A 25 21.39 8.37 0.50
N GLN A 26 21.14 8.80 1.74
CA GLN A 26 21.11 7.93 2.91
C GLN A 26 19.84 7.06 3.01
N ALA A 27 18.74 7.46 2.35
CA ALA A 27 17.49 6.68 2.24
C ALA A 27 17.53 5.62 1.11
N GLY A 28 18.69 5.37 0.52
CA GLY A 28 18.90 4.40 -0.57
C GLY A 28 18.74 2.91 -0.18
N ASN A 29 18.47 2.61 1.09
CA ASN A 29 18.38 1.24 1.62
C ASN A 29 16.98 0.85 2.15
N VAL A 30 15.95 1.68 1.94
CA VAL A 30 14.57 1.28 2.26
C VAL A 30 14.01 0.52 1.06
N PRO A 31 13.72 -0.79 1.16
CA PRO A 31 13.23 -1.57 0.02
C PRO A 31 11.82 -1.11 -0.34
N LEU A 32 11.73 -0.19 -1.30
CA LEU A 32 10.45 0.24 -1.85
C LEU A 32 9.82 -0.93 -2.59
N THR A 33 8.54 -1.18 -2.33
CA THR A 33 7.82 -2.26 -3.01
C THR A 33 7.30 -1.76 -4.35
N ARG A 34 7.69 -2.45 -5.41
CA ARG A 34 7.29 -2.17 -6.79
C ARG A 34 6.16 -3.11 -7.18
N VAL A 35 5.02 -2.56 -7.60
CA VAL A 35 3.84 -3.30 -8.05
C VAL A 35 3.61 -3.01 -9.53
N ALA A 36 3.66 -4.04 -10.36
CA ALA A 36 3.40 -3.98 -11.78
C ALA A 36 1.89 -3.84 -12.04
N LEU A 37 1.57 -2.91 -12.94
CA LEU A 37 0.25 -2.61 -13.47
C LEU A 37 0.32 -2.74 -14.99
N ALA A 38 -0.75 -3.22 -15.60
CA ALA A 38 -0.79 -3.37 -17.04
C ALA A 38 -2.22 -3.30 -17.56
N TYR A 39 -2.36 -2.73 -18.75
CA TYR A 39 -3.65 -2.57 -19.41
C TYR A 39 -3.51 -2.96 -20.88
N ILE A 40 -4.18 -4.04 -21.25
CA ILE A 40 -4.34 -4.49 -22.63
C ILE A 40 -5.83 -4.50 -22.89
N GLU A 41 -6.24 -3.69 -23.86
CA GLU A 41 -7.64 -3.49 -24.19
C GLU A 41 -8.34 -4.83 -24.45
N HIS A 42 -9.56 -4.97 -23.92
CA HIS A 42 -10.43 -6.14 -23.99
C HIS A 42 -9.90 -7.48 -23.43
N ARG A 43 -8.59 -7.63 -23.15
CA ARG A 43 -8.00 -8.92 -22.76
C ARG A 43 -7.44 -8.97 -21.35
N PHE A 44 -6.84 -7.89 -20.86
CA PHE A 44 -6.12 -7.93 -19.59
C PHE A 44 -6.10 -6.57 -18.89
N LYS A 45 -6.54 -6.55 -17.63
CA LYS A 45 -6.50 -5.36 -16.77
C LYS A 45 -5.86 -5.74 -15.45
N LEU A 46 -4.77 -5.08 -15.11
CA LEU A 46 -4.07 -5.20 -13.84
C LEU A 46 -3.89 -3.79 -13.27
N TYR A 47 -4.72 -3.46 -12.29
CA TYR A 47 -4.81 -2.12 -11.72
C TYR A 47 -4.94 -2.17 -10.20
N LEU A 48 -4.85 -1.00 -9.56
CA LEU A 48 -5.04 -0.84 -8.12
C LEU A 48 -6.46 -0.38 -7.85
N ARG A 49 -7.18 -1.03 -6.94
CA ARG A 49 -8.47 -0.56 -6.42
C ARG A 49 -8.30 0.52 -5.36
N PHE A 50 -7.28 0.36 -4.52
CA PHE A 50 -6.85 1.35 -3.54
C PHE A 50 -5.37 1.18 -3.22
N GLY A 51 -4.81 2.21 -2.59
CA GLY A 51 -3.42 2.29 -2.18
C GLY A 51 -2.74 3.46 -2.86
N GLU A 52 -2.08 4.30 -2.06
CA GLU A 52 -1.43 5.52 -2.53
C GLU A 52 0.02 5.22 -2.95
N PRO A 53 0.34 5.21 -4.26
CA PRO A 53 1.71 5.02 -4.69
C PRO A 53 2.52 6.28 -4.42
N ALA A 54 3.70 6.11 -3.83
CA ALA A 54 4.63 7.22 -3.64
C ALA A 54 5.14 7.75 -4.99
N ARG A 55 5.31 6.86 -5.97
CA ARG A 55 5.68 7.20 -7.35
C ARG A 55 5.05 6.22 -8.34
N THR A 56 4.70 6.70 -9.52
CA THR A 56 4.31 5.84 -10.64
C THR A 56 5.32 5.98 -11.76
N LEU A 57 5.91 4.87 -12.18
CA LEU A 57 6.87 4.79 -13.28
C LEU A 57 6.17 4.17 -14.49
N GLN A 58 6.17 4.87 -15.62
CA GLN A 58 5.71 4.29 -16.88
C GLN A 58 6.83 3.43 -17.46
N LEU A 59 6.57 2.14 -17.67
CA LEU A 59 7.54 1.21 -18.25
C LEU A 59 7.39 1.19 -19.78
N ASP A 60 6.16 1.03 -20.26
CA ASP A 60 5.80 1.06 -21.68
C ASP A 60 4.42 1.71 -21.87
N ARG A 61 3.93 1.78 -23.10
CA ARG A 61 2.58 2.27 -23.42
C ARG A 61 1.44 1.56 -22.67
N TRP A 62 1.64 0.29 -22.29
CA TRP A 62 0.61 -0.56 -21.66
C TRP A 62 0.98 -1.05 -20.27
N ARG A 63 2.20 -0.76 -19.80
CA ARG A 63 2.75 -1.28 -18.52
C ARG A 63 3.21 -0.11 -17.67
N ARG A 64 2.79 -0.09 -16.41
CA ARG A 64 3.19 0.89 -15.41
C ARG A 64 3.65 0.17 -14.15
N CYS A 65 4.42 0.84 -13.33
CA CYS A 65 4.89 0.34 -12.06
C CYS A 65 4.56 1.37 -10.97
N ALA A 66 3.76 0.96 -9.99
CA ALA A 66 3.47 1.73 -8.81
C ALA A 66 4.50 1.39 -7.73
N VAL A 67 5.17 2.41 -7.19
CA VAL A 67 6.19 2.28 -6.16
C VAL A 67 5.60 2.74 -4.84
N PHE A 68 5.70 1.88 -3.83
CA PHE A 68 5.12 2.08 -2.51
C PHE A 68 6.18 2.12 -1.43
N LEU A 69 5.90 2.91 -0.40
CA LEU A 69 6.64 2.88 0.86
C LEU A 69 6.41 1.55 1.59
N PRO A 70 7.30 1.13 2.50
CA PRO A 70 7.08 -0.03 3.37
C PRO A 70 5.83 0.13 4.24
N ASN A 71 5.20 -0.99 4.64
CA ASN A 71 3.97 -1.03 5.43
C ASN A 71 2.71 -0.39 4.80
N ALA A 72 2.80 0.09 3.56
CA ALA A 72 1.67 0.61 2.80
C ALA A 72 0.71 -0.53 2.44
N MET A 73 -0.59 -0.26 2.62
CA MET A 73 -1.67 -1.16 2.25
C MET A 73 -2.15 -0.85 0.84
N LEU A 74 -2.30 -1.89 0.02
CA LEU A 74 -2.79 -1.75 -1.34
C LEU A 74 -3.66 -2.93 -1.75
N CYS A 75 -4.60 -2.66 -2.65
CA CYS A 75 -5.43 -3.67 -3.28
C CYS A 75 -5.21 -3.68 -4.77
N ARG A 76 -4.80 -4.84 -5.30
CA ARG A 76 -4.55 -5.06 -6.72
C ARG A 76 -5.61 -6.00 -7.29
N ILE A 77 -6.21 -5.60 -8.40
CA ILE A 77 -7.17 -6.40 -9.14
C ILE A 77 -6.55 -6.83 -10.47
N ARG A 78 -6.61 -8.13 -10.73
CA ARG A 78 -6.27 -8.75 -12.02
C ARG A 78 -7.55 -9.26 -12.64
N TRP A 79 -7.91 -8.71 -13.79
CA TRP A 79 -8.98 -9.20 -14.64
C TRP A 79 -8.40 -9.60 -15.99
N GLN A 80 -8.85 -10.73 -16.50
CA GLN A 80 -8.41 -11.28 -17.77
C GLN A 80 -9.60 -11.92 -18.48
N ALA A 81 -9.74 -11.65 -19.77
CA ALA A 81 -10.75 -12.22 -20.63
C ALA A 81 -10.14 -12.80 -21.92
N ASN A 82 -10.84 -13.78 -22.47
CA ASN A 82 -10.65 -14.27 -23.83
C ASN A 82 -11.90 -13.93 -24.66
N ASP A 83 -11.94 -14.44 -25.89
CA ASP A 83 -13.05 -14.19 -26.82
C ASP A 83 -14.39 -14.79 -26.35
N TYR A 84 -14.35 -15.65 -25.32
CA TYR A 84 -15.52 -16.31 -24.72
C TYR A 84 -15.92 -15.71 -23.36
N GLY A 85 -15.23 -14.66 -22.89
CA GLY A 85 -15.56 -13.96 -21.65
C GLY A 85 -14.44 -13.94 -20.61
N THR A 86 -14.80 -13.65 -19.36
CA THR A 86 -13.83 -13.52 -18.26
C THR A 86 -13.23 -14.88 -17.91
N ILE A 87 -11.92 -15.04 -18.10
CA ILE A 87 -11.20 -16.27 -17.77
C ILE A 87 -10.61 -16.22 -16.36
N ARG A 88 -10.28 -15.02 -15.87
CA ARG A 88 -9.72 -14.86 -14.54
C ARG A 88 -10.10 -13.51 -13.96
N TRP A 89 -10.65 -13.54 -12.76
CA TRP A 89 -10.85 -12.34 -11.95
C TRP A 89 -10.34 -12.59 -10.55
N GLN A 90 -9.36 -11.80 -10.14
CA GLN A 90 -8.63 -11.97 -8.90
C GLN A 90 -8.44 -10.62 -8.22
N LEU A 91 -8.67 -10.59 -6.92
CA LEU A 91 -8.43 -9.44 -6.06
C LEU A 91 -7.46 -9.85 -4.96
N MET A 92 -6.43 -9.04 -4.76
CA MET A 92 -5.42 -9.25 -3.73
C MET A 92 -5.27 -8.00 -2.89
N VAL A 93 -5.51 -8.11 -1.58
CA VAL A 93 -5.14 -7.09 -0.61
C VAL A 93 -3.82 -7.49 0.02
N MET A 94 -2.84 -6.59 -0.03
CA MET A 94 -1.50 -6.85 0.43
C MET A 94 -0.92 -5.65 1.18
N GLN A 95 0.03 -5.93 2.05
CA GLN A 95 0.84 -4.95 2.75
C GLN A 95 2.26 -5.02 2.23
N THR A 96 2.83 -3.89 1.87
CA THR A 96 4.23 -3.80 1.42
C THR A 96 5.17 -4.14 2.54
N ALA A 97 6.23 -4.87 2.21
CA ALA A 97 7.12 -5.43 3.20
C ALA A 97 8.07 -4.38 3.78
N THR A 98 8.37 -4.51 5.07
CA THR A 98 9.58 -3.91 5.64
C THR A 98 10.77 -4.86 5.49
N PRO A 99 12.02 -4.35 5.56
CA PRO A 99 13.16 -5.23 5.79
C PRO A 99 12.85 -6.19 6.94
N PHE A 100 13.17 -7.47 6.78
CA PHE A 100 12.95 -8.55 7.76
C PHE A 100 11.53 -9.13 7.88
N ASP A 101 10.52 -8.60 7.16
CA ASP A 101 9.22 -9.23 7.12
C ASP A 101 9.23 -10.55 6.32
N ALA A 102 8.45 -11.53 6.77
CA ALA A 102 8.11 -12.70 5.95
C ALA A 102 7.28 -12.25 4.74
N VAL A 103 7.88 -12.30 3.55
CA VAL A 103 7.26 -11.87 2.29
C VAL A 103 6.81 -13.06 1.44
N GLN A 104 5.65 -12.91 0.79
CA GLN A 104 5.23 -13.84 -0.24
C GLN A 104 5.66 -13.31 -1.61
N ARG A 105 6.21 -14.20 -2.45
CA ARG A 105 6.49 -13.87 -3.85
C ARG A 105 5.18 -13.81 -4.61
N ILE A 106 4.83 -12.62 -5.08
CA ILE A 106 3.63 -12.37 -5.87
C ILE A 106 4.09 -11.92 -7.26
N PRO A 107 3.61 -12.53 -8.36
CA PRO A 107 3.99 -12.12 -9.70
C PRO A 107 3.72 -10.63 -9.94
N GLY A 108 4.73 -9.91 -10.40
CA GLY A 108 4.68 -8.46 -10.60
C GLY A 108 4.82 -7.63 -9.33
N VAL A 109 5.17 -8.21 -8.18
CA VAL A 109 5.49 -7.49 -6.95
C VAL A 109 6.93 -7.82 -6.54
N GLN A 110 7.78 -6.79 -6.43
CA GLN A 110 9.19 -6.95 -6.04
C GLN A 110 9.51 -6.01 -4.87
N PRO A 111 10.22 -6.45 -3.81
CA PRO A 111 10.77 -7.81 -3.59
C PRO A 111 9.70 -8.88 -3.24
N GLY A 112 8.52 -8.44 -2.83
CA GLY A 112 7.39 -9.26 -2.43
C GLY A 112 6.42 -8.42 -1.59
N ALA A 113 5.37 -9.04 -1.08
CA ALA A 113 4.48 -8.38 -0.13
C ALA A 113 3.86 -9.40 0.82
N ARG A 114 3.35 -8.92 1.95
CA ARG A 114 2.54 -9.74 2.84
C ARG A 114 1.12 -9.79 2.29
N LEU A 115 0.72 -10.96 1.81
CA LEU A 115 -0.65 -11.20 1.34
C LEU A 115 -1.59 -11.28 2.54
N LEU A 116 -2.63 -10.45 2.55
CA LEU A 116 -3.64 -10.41 3.62
C LEU A 116 -4.96 -11.03 3.18
N LEU A 117 -5.36 -10.79 1.93
CA LEU A 117 -6.55 -11.36 1.33
C LEU A 117 -6.30 -11.72 -0.12
N HIS A 118 -6.79 -12.88 -0.50
CA HIS A 118 -6.87 -13.33 -1.88
C HIS A 118 -8.30 -13.79 -2.14
N ALA A 119 -8.93 -13.21 -3.17
CA ALA A 119 -10.20 -13.66 -3.70
C ALA A 119 -10.03 -13.95 -5.19
N GLU A 120 -10.53 -15.09 -5.64
CA GLU A 120 -10.55 -15.48 -7.05
C GLU A 120 -11.96 -15.95 -7.42
N GLY A 121 -12.44 -15.54 -8.59
CA GLY A 121 -13.79 -15.82 -9.07
C GLY A 121 -14.79 -14.68 -8.82
N ASP A 122 -15.87 -14.68 -9.59
CA ASP A 122 -16.84 -13.59 -9.66
C ASP A 122 -17.52 -13.32 -8.31
N ALA A 123 -18.14 -14.32 -7.70
CA ALA A 123 -18.85 -14.17 -6.43
C ALA A 123 -17.94 -13.69 -5.30
N SER A 124 -16.74 -14.27 -5.16
CA SER A 124 -15.80 -13.92 -4.10
C SER A 124 -15.21 -12.53 -4.29
N VAL A 125 -14.87 -12.14 -5.52
CA VAL A 125 -14.33 -10.80 -5.79
C VAL A 125 -15.41 -9.74 -5.58
N ARG A 126 -16.65 -9.97 -6.05
CA ARG A 126 -17.78 -9.06 -5.80
C ARG A 126 -18.05 -8.89 -4.32
N ALA A 127 -18.13 -9.97 -3.56
CA ALA A 127 -18.39 -9.90 -2.13
C ALA A 127 -17.31 -9.10 -1.37
N VAL A 128 -16.04 -9.20 -1.78
CA VAL A 128 -14.96 -8.39 -1.20
C VAL A 128 -15.05 -6.93 -1.64
N LEU A 129 -15.39 -6.65 -2.91
CA LEU A 129 -15.62 -5.29 -3.39
C LEU A 129 -16.75 -4.61 -2.63
N GLU A 130 -17.87 -5.30 -2.39
CA GLU A 130 -18.96 -4.79 -1.56
C GLU A 130 -18.50 -4.43 -0.14
N ARG A 131 -17.61 -5.22 0.46
CA ARG A 131 -17.03 -4.88 1.78
C ARG A 131 -16.11 -3.66 1.69
N ILE A 132 -15.35 -3.52 0.62
CA ILE A 132 -14.50 -2.34 0.38
C ILE A 132 -15.39 -1.10 0.25
N ASP A 133 -16.43 -1.17 -0.58
CA ASP A 133 -17.37 -0.06 -0.82
C ASP A 133 -18.11 0.32 0.47
N GLY A 134 -18.49 -0.65 1.30
CA GLY A 134 -19.07 -0.42 2.62
C GLY A 134 -18.11 0.30 3.59
N ILE A 135 -16.81 0.03 3.53
CA ILE A 135 -15.79 0.74 4.33
C ILE A 135 -15.61 2.17 3.83
N GLU A 136 -15.53 2.35 2.50
CA GLU A 136 -15.40 3.68 1.89
C GLU A 136 -16.63 4.55 2.17
N ALA A 137 -17.83 3.96 2.22
CA ALA A 137 -19.07 4.64 2.58
C ALA A 137 -19.08 5.17 4.03
N LEU A 138 -18.28 4.57 4.92
CA LEU A 138 -18.06 5.08 6.29
C LEU A 138 -17.05 6.24 6.33
N GLY A 139 -16.52 6.68 5.19
CA GLY A 139 -15.48 7.71 5.10
C GLY A 139 -14.09 7.22 5.49
N ILE A 140 -13.90 5.90 5.61
CA ILE A 140 -12.61 5.31 5.98
C ILE A 140 -11.87 4.91 4.70
N ALA A 141 -10.65 5.41 4.51
CA ALA A 141 -9.81 4.95 3.43
C ALA A 141 -9.50 3.46 3.60
N SER A 142 -9.80 2.61 2.61
CA SER A 142 -9.56 1.15 2.72
C SER A 142 -8.09 0.79 2.93
N ALA A 143 -7.17 1.65 2.50
CA ALA A 143 -5.74 1.54 2.79
C ALA A 143 -5.41 1.79 4.27
N ALA A 144 -6.24 2.52 5.01
CA ALA A 144 -6.10 2.74 6.45
C ALA A 144 -6.77 1.64 7.29
N THR A 145 -7.45 0.67 6.68
CA THR A 145 -8.10 -0.42 7.41
C THR A 145 -7.09 -1.39 8.05
N SER A 146 -7.45 -1.94 9.20
CA SER A 146 -6.62 -2.89 9.95
C SER A 146 -6.18 -4.11 9.11
N PRO A 147 -4.88 -4.45 9.09
CA PRO A 147 -4.40 -5.70 8.47
C PRO A 147 -4.99 -6.97 9.09
N ALA A 148 -5.40 -6.94 10.36
CA ALA A 148 -6.04 -8.07 11.02
C ALA A 148 -7.45 -8.32 10.45
N TYR A 149 -8.20 -7.25 10.17
CA TYR A 149 -9.52 -7.34 9.54
C TYR A 149 -9.44 -8.03 8.17
N TRP A 150 -8.48 -7.64 7.33
CA TRP A 150 -8.28 -8.26 6.01
C TRP A 150 -7.99 -9.76 6.11
N ARG A 151 -7.18 -10.19 7.09
CA ARG A 151 -6.93 -11.62 7.34
C ARG A 151 -8.18 -12.35 7.82
N THR A 152 -8.95 -11.75 8.73
CA THR A 152 -10.22 -12.34 9.17
C THR A 152 -11.19 -12.49 8.00
N LEU A 153 -11.29 -11.46 7.15
CA LEU A 153 -12.12 -11.49 5.94
C LEU A 153 -11.68 -12.60 4.99
N ALA A 154 -10.37 -12.76 4.75
CA ALA A 154 -9.82 -13.84 3.94
C ALA A 154 -10.14 -15.23 4.51
N ASN A 155 -9.97 -15.42 5.83
CA ASN A 155 -10.30 -16.67 6.50
C ASN A 155 -11.79 -17.02 6.38
N ARG A 156 -12.68 -16.03 6.56
CA ARG A 156 -14.13 -16.25 6.40
C ARG A 156 -14.53 -16.53 4.97
N LEU A 157 -13.89 -15.86 4.01
CA LEU A 157 -14.09 -16.13 2.59
C LEU A 157 -13.70 -17.57 2.23
N ALA A 158 -12.55 -18.05 2.71
CA ALA A 158 -12.11 -19.43 2.53
C ALA A 158 -13.05 -20.43 3.21
N ALA A 159 -13.56 -20.10 4.39
CA ALA A 159 -14.53 -20.91 5.14
C ALA A 159 -15.99 -20.75 4.65
N ARG A 160 -16.24 -19.99 3.57
CA ARG A 160 -17.59 -19.69 3.04
C ARG A 160 -18.58 -19.20 4.11
N SER A 161 -18.05 -18.50 5.11
CA SER A 161 -18.82 -17.97 6.24
C SER A 161 -19.23 -16.51 6.01
N PRO A 162 -20.25 -16.00 6.72
CA PRO A 162 -20.68 -14.61 6.61
C PRO A 162 -19.53 -13.63 6.79
N LEU A 163 -19.34 -12.72 5.83
CA LEU A 163 -18.25 -11.76 5.82
C LEU A 163 -18.47 -10.70 6.92
N PRO A 164 -17.46 -10.43 7.77
CA PRO A 164 -17.61 -9.49 8.87
C PRO A 164 -17.70 -8.06 8.32
N GLU A 165 -18.64 -7.29 8.87
CA GLU A 165 -18.70 -5.85 8.64
C GLU A 165 -17.57 -5.14 9.39
N TYR A 166 -17.18 -3.99 8.85
CA TYR A 166 -16.19 -3.12 9.47
C TYR A 166 -16.91 -1.91 10.06
N SER A 167 -16.69 -1.63 11.34
CA SER A 167 -17.32 -0.52 12.04
C SER A 167 -16.30 0.58 12.35
N ILE A 168 -16.80 1.81 12.52
CA ILE A 168 -16.00 2.98 12.93
C ILE A 168 -15.36 2.73 14.30
N GLU A 169 -16.10 2.13 15.25
CA GLU A 169 -15.58 1.78 16.58
C GLU A 169 -14.37 0.84 16.49
N ARG A 170 -14.45 -0.18 15.62
CA ARG A 170 -13.34 -1.10 15.38
C ARG A 170 -12.14 -0.39 14.76
N HIS A 171 -12.39 0.58 13.89
CA HIS A 171 -11.34 1.41 13.32
C HIS A 171 -10.65 2.26 14.38
N ALA A 172 -11.42 2.93 15.23
CA ALA A 172 -10.90 3.74 16.34
C ALA A 172 -10.09 2.90 17.34
N ALA A 173 -10.59 1.72 17.72
CA ALA A 173 -9.87 0.80 18.61
C ALA A 173 -8.54 0.34 18.01
N TRP A 174 -8.51 0.07 16.70
CA TRP A 174 -7.26 -0.27 16.01
C TRP A 174 -6.28 0.90 15.92
N LEU A 175 -6.77 2.12 15.68
CA LEU A 175 -5.93 3.32 15.69
C LEU A 175 -5.32 3.56 17.08
N ALA A 176 -6.12 3.43 18.14
CA ALA A 176 -5.64 3.52 19.52
C ALA A 176 -4.58 2.44 19.83
N GLY A 177 -4.80 1.21 19.36
CA GLY A 177 -3.83 0.12 19.51
C GLY A 177 -2.50 0.36 18.79
N ARG A 178 -2.46 1.18 17.73
CA ARG A 178 -1.22 1.57 17.04
C ARG A 178 -0.44 2.66 17.74
N THR A 179 -1.09 3.43 18.61
CA THR A 179 -0.45 4.50 19.39
C THR A 179 0.12 4.01 20.71
N LEU A 180 -0.21 2.77 21.11
CA LEU A 180 0.36 2.14 22.30
C LEU A 180 1.78 1.60 21.97
N PRO A 181 2.79 1.89 22.82
CA PRO A 181 4.19 1.49 22.61
C PRO A 181 4.43 -0.02 22.74
#